data_AF-A0A1M4WK98-F1
#
_entry.id   AF-A0A1M4WK98-F1
#
_cell.length_a   1.000
_cell.length_b   1.000
_cell.length_c   1.000
_cell.angle_alpha   90.00
_cell.angle_beta   90.00
_cell.angle_gamma   90.00
#
_symmetry.space_group_name_H-M   'P 1'
#
loop_
_entity.id
_entity.type
_entity.pdbx_description
1 polymer ?
#
loop_
_entity_poly.entity_id
_entity_poly.type
_entity_poly.pdbx_seq_one_letter_code
_entity_poly.pdbx_strand_id
1 'polypeptide(L)'
;MEYMDMYKRWLDFDEETRRELEGLDEKEIMERFYKELEFGTGGLRGVIGAGTNRMNVYTVRKATQGLANFILKQNIENPSVAIAYDSRKYSDVFAREAALVLNASGIKTYVYDELKPTPMLSYAVRHMNTTAGIVITASHNPKEYNGYKVYWSDGGQVTEELAEGILNEIKNVDYGDIKTMEYNEAVEKGLFNFMPKEVEDTYVELVKGLTVNKDIVEKMKDKVKVIYTPLHGTGNKPVRRVLAELGYKNVYVVKEQENPDPAFSTVKYPNPEESEVFVRAMEMARELDADVIIGTDPDCDRVGVVVKNSEGNYVVLTGNQTGALLTHYMLENLKATNTMPKNPVVIKTIVTTEFAKAICKDYGVEILDVLTGFKYIGEKIKEFEINGDKSFVLGFEESYGYLAGTFVRDKDAVIASMLIVEMVAYYKKRGMSLYEGLMELYNRYGFYREDLVSITLKGIEGSEKIKKIMEDLRNNPPKKVAGFDVELVKDYKMSVSKNVVSGEETVINLPKSNVIQLVLEDGSVITARPSGTEPKIKFYFMTKGETLEKAEENIKRFKEEILKMAE
;
A
#
# COMPACT_ATOMS: atom_id res chain seq x y z
N MET A 1 -10.96 -18.04 28.12
CA MET A 1 -11.30 -19.41 27.71
C MET A 1 -9.99 -20.09 27.36
N GLU A 2 -9.69 -21.27 27.90
CA GLU A 2 -8.47 -21.98 27.50
C GLU A 2 -8.57 -22.37 26.02
N TYR A 3 -7.45 -22.35 25.28
CA TYR A 3 -7.45 -22.55 23.82
C TYR A 3 -8.09 -23.90 23.42
N MET A 4 -8.00 -24.92 24.28
CA MET A 4 -8.62 -26.24 24.06
C MET A 4 -10.15 -26.21 24.14
N ASP A 5 -10.76 -25.34 24.94
CA ASP A 5 -12.22 -25.22 24.99
C ASP A 5 -12.75 -24.60 23.70
N MET A 6 -12.03 -23.60 23.18
CA MET A 6 -12.36 -22.98 21.89
C MET A 6 -12.18 -23.98 20.74
N TYR A 7 -11.10 -24.76 20.75
CA TYR A 7 -10.89 -25.84 19.78
C TYR A 7 -12.06 -26.84 19.79
N LYS A 8 -12.45 -27.35 20.96
CA LYS A 8 -13.59 -28.28 21.09
C LYS A 8 -14.88 -27.67 20.56
N ARG A 9 -15.14 -26.39 20.85
CA ARG A 9 -16.31 -25.68 20.32
C ARG A 9 -16.31 -25.64 18.78
N TRP A 10 -15.14 -25.44 18.15
CA TRP A 10 -15.02 -25.39 16.69
C TRP A 10 -15.19 -26.76 16.02
N LEU A 11 -15.01 -27.87 16.75
CA LEU A 11 -15.36 -29.20 16.24
C LEU A 11 -16.86 -29.34 15.97
N ASP A 12 -17.71 -28.50 16.56
CA ASP A 12 -19.16 -28.55 16.36
C ASP A 12 -19.66 -27.66 15.22
N PHE A 13 -18.78 -26.99 14.48
CA PHE A 13 -19.17 -26.05 13.40
C PHE A 13 -19.70 -26.76 12.14
N ASP A 14 -18.86 -26.95 11.13
CA ASP A 14 -19.21 -27.70 9.92
C ASP A 14 -18.25 -28.88 9.72
N GLU A 15 -18.64 -29.81 8.84
CA GLU A 15 -17.89 -31.05 8.64
C GLU A 15 -16.49 -30.81 8.02
N GLU A 16 -16.32 -29.82 7.14
CA GLU A 16 -15.01 -29.49 6.56
C GLU A 16 -14.08 -28.92 7.63
N THR A 17 -14.58 -27.97 8.43
CA THR A 17 -13.86 -27.39 9.57
C THR A 17 -13.48 -28.47 10.58
N ARG A 18 -14.40 -29.38 10.95
CA ARG A 18 -14.11 -30.49 11.87
C ARG A 18 -13.00 -31.38 11.33
N ARG A 19 -13.09 -31.82 10.07
CA ARG A 19 -12.09 -32.70 9.44
C ARG A 19 -10.71 -32.04 9.37
N GLU A 20 -10.64 -30.74 9.06
CA GLU A 20 -9.38 -30.01 9.10
C GLU A 20 -8.76 -30.02 10.50
N LEU A 21 -9.58 -29.74 11.52
CA LEU A 21 -9.14 -29.62 12.91
C LEU A 21 -8.73 -30.95 13.55
N GLU A 22 -9.45 -32.05 13.28
CA GLU A 22 -9.13 -33.39 13.79
C GLU A 22 -7.80 -33.94 13.25
N GLY A 23 -7.33 -33.42 12.11
CA GLY A 23 -6.05 -33.79 11.51
C GLY A 23 -4.82 -33.08 12.09
N LEU A 24 -5.01 -32.17 13.06
CA LEU A 24 -3.93 -31.34 13.60
C LEU A 24 -3.25 -31.96 14.82
N ASP A 25 -1.98 -31.62 15.02
CA ASP A 25 -1.29 -31.89 16.28
C ASP A 25 -1.57 -30.79 17.32
N GLU A 26 -1.21 -31.04 18.59
CA GLU A 26 -1.46 -30.11 19.70
C GLU A 26 -0.78 -28.75 19.50
N LYS A 27 0.38 -28.72 18.83
CA LYS A 27 1.10 -27.48 18.56
C LYS A 27 0.35 -26.61 17.57
N GLU A 28 -0.15 -27.18 16.48
CA GLU A 28 -0.93 -26.45 15.48
C GLU A 28 -2.29 -26.02 16.03
N ILE A 29 -2.92 -26.84 16.89
CA ILE A 29 -4.12 -26.45 17.65
C ILE A 29 -3.80 -25.22 18.52
N MET A 30 -2.72 -25.26 19.31
CA MET A 30 -2.32 -24.11 20.12
C MET A 30 -2.12 -22.85 19.26
N GLU A 31 -1.36 -22.93 18.16
CA GLU A 31 -1.09 -21.79 17.24
C GLU A 31 -2.36 -21.20 16.59
N ARG A 32 -3.41 -22.00 16.44
CA ARG A 32 -4.70 -21.59 15.85
C ARG A 32 -5.68 -21.01 16.86
N PHE A 33 -5.58 -21.38 18.14
CA PHE A 33 -6.59 -21.06 19.15
C PHE A 33 -6.08 -20.27 20.37
N TYR A 34 -4.76 -20.05 20.51
CA TYR A 34 -4.21 -19.30 21.65
C TYR A 34 -4.64 -17.83 21.71
N LYS A 35 -5.08 -17.27 20.58
CA LYS A 35 -5.61 -15.91 20.47
C LYS A 35 -6.65 -15.80 19.35
N GLU A 36 -7.29 -14.65 19.26
CA GLU A 36 -8.06 -14.26 18.07
C GLU A 36 -7.14 -13.55 17.07
N LEU A 37 -7.48 -13.64 15.78
CA LEU A 37 -6.81 -12.90 14.74
C LEU A 37 -7.01 -11.40 14.98
N GLU A 38 -5.91 -10.68 15.09
CA GLU A 38 -5.94 -9.27 15.47
C GLU A 38 -6.51 -8.40 14.33
N PHE A 39 -7.54 -7.63 14.64
CA PHE A 39 -7.99 -6.53 13.79
C PHE A 39 -6.99 -5.38 13.95
N GLY A 40 -6.04 -5.30 13.03
CA GLY A 40 -5.06 -4.23 12.99
C GLY A 40 -5.71 -2.89 12.65
N THR A 41 -4.90 -1.89 12.31
CA THR A 41 -5.36 -0.50 12.16
C THR A 41 -6.41 -0.25 11.07
N GLY A 42 -6.78 -1.25 10.27
CA GLY A 42 -7.84 -1.11 9.28
C GLY A 42 -8.32 -2.41 8.66
N GLY A 43 -8.20 -3.53 9.40
CA GLY A 43 -8.61 -4.84 8.91
C GLY A 43 -7.91 -6.04 9.54
N LEU A 44 -8.26 -7.22 9.05
CA LEU A 44 -7.67 -8.51 9.39
C LEU A 44 -6.70 -8.96 8.30
N ARG A 45 -5.66 -9.67 8.70
CA ARG A 45 -4.78 -10.39 7.78
C ARG A 45 -4.19 -11.60 8.50
N GLY A 46 -4.31 -12.77 7.90
CA GLY A 46 -3.83 -14.01 8.51
C GLY A 46 -3.73 -15.16 7.53
N VAL A 47 -3.13 -16.25 7.99
CA VAL A 47 -3.06 -17.51 7.24
C VAL A 47 -4.46 -18.11 7.15
N ILE A 48 -4.82 -18.62 5.98
CA ILE A 48 -6.07 -19.31 5.72
C ILE A 48 -6.11 -20.63 6.49
N GLY A 49 -7.21 -20.92 7.19
CA GLY A 49 -7.45 -22.19 7.86
C GLY A 49 -8.48 -22.11 8.98
N ALA A 50 -8.89 -23.25 9.51
CA ALA A 50 -9.76 -23.33 10.68
C ALA A 50 -9.06 -22.82 11.95
N GLY A 51 -9.76 -22.02 12.76
CA GLY A 51 -9.31 -21.50 14.05
C GLY A 51 -9.51 -20.00 14.24
N THR A 52 -9.47 -19.55 15.50
CA THR A 52 -9.70 -18.14 15.87
C THR A 52 -8.58 -17.21 15.44
N ASN A 53 -7.35 -17.72 15.30
CA ASN A 53 -6.17 -17.00 14.82
C ASN A 53 -5.88 -17.29 13.33
N ARG A 54 -6.92 -17.49 12.52
CA ARG A 54 -6.83 -17.77 11.08
C ARG A 54 -7.89 -17.02 10.29
N MET A 55 -7.63 -16.84 8.99
CA MET A 55 -8.64 -16.36 8.04
C MET A 55 -9.51 -17.52 7.59
N ASN A 56 -10.81 -17.41 7.82
CA ASN A 56 -11.85 -18.36 7.41
C ASN A 56 -13.21 -17.65 7.39
N VAL A 57 -14.24 -18.36 6.94
CA VAL A 57 -15.60 -17.82 6.83
C VAL A 57 -16.15 -17.32 8.18
N TYR A 58 -15.85 -17.99 9.29
CA TYR A 58 -16.35 -17.61 10.61
C TYR A 58 -15.68 -16.34 11.12
N THR A 59 -14.36 -16.21 10.95
CA THR A 59 -13.62 -14.98 11.26
C THR A 59 -14.13 -13.79 10.44
N VAL A 60 -14.35 -13.99 9.13
CA VAL A 60 -14.90 -12.94 8.24
C VAL A 60 -16.31 -12.55 8.66
N ARG A 61 -17.18 -13.53 8.93
CA ARG A 61 -18.55 -13.28 9.38
C ARG A 61 -18.59 -12.53 10.71
N LYS A 62 -17.77 -12.93 11.70
CA LYS A 62 -17.66 -12.24 13.00
C LYS A 62 -17.22 -10.79 12.84
N ALA A 63 -16.16 -10.55 12.05
CA ALA A 63 -15.68 -9.20 11.76
C ALA A 63 -16.76 -8.35 11.06
N THR A 64 -17.48 -8.96 10.12
CA THR A 64 -18.54 -8.29 9.36
C THR A 64 -19.76 -7.98 10.23
N GLN A 65 -20.15 -8.87 11.14
CA GLN A 65 -21.23 -8.62 12.08
C GLN A 65 -20.88 -7.46 13.02
N GLY A 66 -19.62 -7.37 13.49
CA GLY A 66 -19.14 -6.23 14.26
C GLY A 66 -19.20 -4.92 13.46
N LEU A 67 -18.78 -4.94 12.19
CA LEU A 67 -18.92 -3.79 11.30
C LEU A 67 -20.40 -3.40 11.08
N ALA A 68 -21.30 -4.38 10.88
CA ALA A 68 -22.73 -4.13 10.74
C ALA A 68 -23.30 -3.45 11.99
N ASN A 69 -22.97 -3.97 13.18
CA ASN A 69 -23.38 -3.37 14.45
C ASN A 69 -22.86 -1.93 14.58
N PHE A 70 -21.61 -1.68 14.21
CA PHE A 70 -21.01 -0.35 14.25
C PHE A 70 -21.73 0.62 13.30
N ILE A 71 -21.99 0.22 12.06
CA ILE A 71 -22.72 1.01 11.05
C ILE A 71 -24.12 1.37 11.57
N LEU A 72 -24.87 0.40 12.11
CA LEU A 72 -26.21 0.64 12.63
C LEU A 72 -26.21 1.61 13.82
N LYS A 73 -25.18 1.57 14.69
CA LYS A 73 -25.01 2.53 15.79
C LYS A 73 -24.77 3.96 15.33
N GLN A 74 -24.30 4.17 14.10
CA GLN A 74 -24.14 5.53 13.54
C GLN A 74 -25.47 6.18 13.14
N ASN A 75 -26.59 5.44 13.17
CA ASN A 75 -27.92 5.93 12.74
C ASN A 75 -27.92 6.52 11.32
N ILE A 76 -27.11 5.93 10.42
CA ILE A 76 -27.03 6.36 9.03
C ILE A 76 -28.28 5.88 8.30
N GLU A 77 -28.91 6.78 7.54
CA GLU A 77 -30.08 6.46 6.74
C GLU A 77 -29.67 5.59 5.53
N ASN A 78 -30.39 4.49 5.30
CA ASN A 78 -30.15 3.57 4.16
C ASN A 78 -28.68 3.14 3.99
N PRO A 79 -28.04 2.56 5.04
CA PRO A 79 -26.62 2.24 4.99
C PRO A 79 -26.32 1.23 3.88
N SER A 80 -25.16 1.40 3.26
CA SER A 80 -24.69 0.50 2.21
C SER A 80 -23.19 0.29 2.21
N VAL A 81 -22.73 -0.83 1.64
CA VAL A 81 -21.30 -1.21 1.62
C VAL A 81 -20.88 -1.67 0.24
N ALA A 82 -19.81 -1.10 -0.31
CA ALA A 82 -19.17 -1.60 -1.52
C ALA A 82 -18.19 -2.74 -1.18
N ILE A 83 -18.12 -3.79 -2.00
CA ILE A 83 -17.26 -4.96 -1.73
C ILE A 83 -16.46 -5.34 -2.98
N ALA A 84 -15.13 -5.44 -2.82
CA ALA A 84 -14.19 -5.92 -3.82
C ALA A 84 -13.33 -7.07 -3.27
N TYR A 85 -12.62 -7.76 -4.15
CA TYR A 85 -11.76 -8.87 -3.77
C TYR A 85 -10.68 -9.15 -4.83
N ASP A 86 -9.58 -9.78 -4.41
CA ASP A 86 -8.47 -10.18 -5.29
C ASP A 86 -8.54 -11.65 -5.75
N SER A 87 -7.48 -12.12 -6.41
CA SER A 87 -7.41 -13.48 -6.97
C SER A 87 -7.09 -14.59 -5.96
N ARG A 88 -6.90 -14.28 -4.67
CA ARG A 88 -6.48 -15.28 -3.68
C ARG A 88 -7.55 -16.34 -3.42
N LYS A 89 -7.11 -17.47 -2.88
CA LYS A 89 -7.99 -18.55 -2.45
C LYS A 89 -9.05 -18.02 -1.47
N TYR A 90 -10.31 -18.35 -1.75
CA TYR A 90 -11.51 -17.96 -0.99
C TYR A 90 -11.84 -16.47 -0.97
N SER A 91 -11.16 -15.62 -1.74
CA SER A 91 -11.45 -14.18 -1.75
C SER A 91 -12.89 -13.87 -2.20
N ASP A 92 -13.39 -14.59 -3.20
CA ASP A 92 -14.79 -14.53 -3.68
C ASP A 92 -15.78 -15.06 -2.63
N VAL A 93 -15.44 -16.16 -1.94
CA VAL A 93 -16.25 -16.74 -0.88
C VAL A 93 -16.38 -15.77 0.30
N PHE A 94 -15.27 -15.24 0.79
CA PHE A 94 -15.26 -14.29 1.91
C PHE A 94 -15.98 -12.99 1.55
N ALA A 95 -15.88 -12.49 0.31
CA ALA A 95 -16.61 -11.31 -0.14
C ALA A 95 -18.13 -11.54 -0.11
N ARG A 96 -18.58 -12.70 -0.59
CA ARG A 96 -19.98 -13.12 -0.53
C ARG A 96 -20.46 -13.29 0.91
N GLU A 97 -19.69 -13.94 1.78
CA GLU A 97 -20.04 -14.11 3.19
C GLU A 97 -20.16 -12.78 3.93
N ALA A 98 -19.24 -11.84 3.68
CA ALA A 98 -19.35 -10.49 4.22
C ALA A 98 -20.64 -9.80 3.73
N ALA A 99 -20.97 -9.94 2.44
CA ALA A 99 -22.19 -9.36 1.91
C ALA A 99 -23.45 -9.91 2.60
N LEU A 100 -23.55 -11.24 2.76
CA LEU A 100 -24.73 -11.89 3.32
C LEU A 100 -24.94 -11.56 4.81
N VAL A 101 -23.87 -11.36 5.58
CA VAL A 101 -23.97 -10.89 6.97
C VAL A 101 -24.50 -9.45 7.05
N LEU A 102 -24.01 -8.57 6.17
CA LEU A 102 -24.49 -7.18 6.08
C LEU A 102 -25.97 -7.15 5.66
N ASN A 103 -26.34 -7.95 4.65
CA ASN A 103 -27.70 -8.02 4.15
C ASN A 103 -28.67 -8.56 5.21
N ALA A 104 -28.29 -9.59 5.96
CA ALA A 104 -29.08 -10.11 7.08
C ALA A 104 -29.24 -9.09 8.22
N SER A 105 -28.35 -8.09 8.29
CA SER A 105 -28.43 -6.93 9.19
C SER A 105 -29.19 -5.73 8.59
N GLY A 106 -29.80 -5.89 7.40
CA GLY A 106 -30.57 -4.84 6.72
C GLY A 106 -29.73 -3.82 5.95
N ILE A 107 -28.43 -4.07 5.77
CA ILE A 107 -27.50 -3.17 5.07
C ILE A 107 -27.38 -3.61 3.61
N LYS A 108 -27.53 -2.68 2.66
CA LYS A 108 -27.38 -2.98 1.23
C LYS A 108 -25.91 -3.18 0.87
N THR A 109 -25.63 -4.05 -0.08
CA THR A 109 -24.27 -4.30 -0.56
C THR A 109 -24.18 -4.15 -2.06
N TYR A 110 -23.04 -3.64 -2.53
CA TYR A 110 -22.67 -3.54 -3.94
C TYR A 110 -21.37 -4.31 -4.14
N VAL A 111 -21.45 -5.52 -4.71
CA VAL A 111 -20.32 -6.44 -4.84
C VAL A 111 -19.86 -6.46 -6.29
N TYR A 112 -18.56 -6.31 -6.55
CA TYR A 112 -18.02 -6.54 -7.88
C TYR A 112 -18.22 -8.01 -8.29
N ASP A 113 -18.70 -8.24 -9.51
CA ASP A 113 -18.98 -9.57 -10.07
C ASP A 113 -17.71 -10.35 -10.47
N GLU A 114 -16.60 -9.64 -10.63
CA GLU A 114 -15.26 -10.17 -10.81
C GLU A 114 -14.25 -9.45 -9.91
N LEU A 115 -13.09 -10.07 -9.70
CA LEU A 115 -12.00 -9.48 -8.95
C LEU A 115 -11.67 -8.05 -9.41
N LYS A 116 -11.35 -7.19 -8.45
CA LYS A 116 -11.23 -5.74 -8.70
C LYS A 116 -10.15 -5.10 -7.83
N PRO A 117 -9.35 -4.16 -8.37
CA PRO A 117 -8.33 -3.45 -7.60
C PRO A 117 -8.85 -2.81 -6.32
N THR A 118 -8.04 -2.82 -5.27
CA THR A 118 -8.26 -2.03 -4.06
C THR A 118 -8.58 -0.55 -4.36
N PRO A 119 -7.85 0.17 -5.25
CA PRO A 119 -8.20 1.55 -5.60
C PRO A 119 -9.60 1.71 -6.22
N MET A 120 -10.11 0.72 -6.96
CA MET A 120 -11.46 0.76 -7.51
C MET A 120 -12.55 0.55 -6.46
N LEU A 121 -12.25 -0.12 -5.33
CA LEU A 121 -13.13 -0.09 -4.17
C LEU A 121 -13.15 1.30 -3.54
N SER A 122 -11.97 1.88 -3.28
CA SER A 122 -11.84 3.22 -2.71
C SER A 122 -12.61 4.26 -3.52
N TYR A 123 -12.52 4.17 -4.86
CA TYR A 123 -13.33 4.96 -5.78
C TYR A 123 -14.83 4.67 -5.66
N ALA A 124 -15.24 3.40 -5.73
CA ALA A 124 -16.65 3.02 -5.70
C ALA A 124 -17.37 3.51 -4.45
N VAL A 125 -16.69 3.46 -3.29
CA VAL A 125 -17.26 3.97 -2.03
C VAL A 125 -17.64 5.44 -2.14
N ARG A 126 -16.75 6.26 -2.72
CA ARG A 126 -17.00 7.69 -2.92
C ARG A 126 -18.04 7.95 -4.00
N HIS A 127 -17.90 7.27 -5.14
CA HIS A 127 -18.77 7.49 -6.29
C HIS A 127 -20.22 7.09 -6.01
N MET A 128 -20.42 5.96 -5.32
CA MET A 128 -21.74 5.44 -4.96
C MET A 128 -22.26 5.99 -3.63
N ASN A 129 -21.48 6.83 -2.94
CA ASN A 129 -21.75 7.34 -1.59
C ASN A 129 -22.11 6.21 -0.59
N THR A 130 -21.40 5.09 -0.63
CA THR A 130 -21.64 4.00 0.32
C THR A 130 -21.11 4.39 1.71
N THR A 131 -21.71 3.83 2.75
CA THR A 131 -21.29 4.07 4.14
C THR A 131 -19.88 3.56 4.42
N ALA A 132 -19.56 2.39 3.88
CA ALA A 132 -18.26 1.75 4.08
C ALA A 132 -17.87 0.94 2.83
N GLY A 133 -16.65 0.41 2.83
CA GLY A 133 -16.17 -0.55 1.84
C GLY A 133 -15.46 -1.72 2.50
N ILE A 134 -15.48 -2.89 1.85
CA ILE A 134 -14.71 -4.06 2.24
C ILE A 134 -13.92 -4.54 1.03
N VAL A 135 -12.59 -4.67 1.15
CA VAL A 135 -11.80 -5.44 0.17
C VAL A 135 -11.22 -6.68 0.82
N ILE A 136 -11.46 -7.83 0.18
CA ILE A 136 -10.87 -9.11 0.57
C ILE A 136 -9.55 -9.30 -0.17
N THR A 137 -8.45 -9.08 0.54
CA THR A 137 -7.10 -9.22 0.01
C THR A 137 -6.06 -9.22 1.13
N ALA A 138 -4.95 -9.92 0.91
CA ALA A 138 -3.71 -9.77 1.67
C ALA A 138 -2.62 -9.01 0.89
N SER A 139 -2.98 -8.19 -0.10
CA SER A 139 -2.08 -7.41 -0.95
C SER A 139 -0.98 -8.28 -1.59
N HIS A 140 0.28 -8.06 -1.23
CA HIS A 140 1.46 -8.73 -1.77
C HIS A 140 1.93 -9.94 -0.95
N ASN A 141 1.20 -10.33 0.11
CA ASN A 141 1.56 -11.46 0.96
C ASN A 141 1.58 -12.82 0.21
N PRO A 142 2.18 -13.90 0.75
CA PRO A 142 2.17 -15.21 0.12
C PRO A 142 0.76 -15.80 -0.03
N LYS A 143 0.61 -16.82 -0.88
CA LYS A 143 -0.69 -17.48 -1.20
C LYS A 143 -1.44 -18.04 0.00
N GLU A 144 -0.74 -18.38 1.08
CA GLU A 144 -1.32 -18.91 2.31
C GLU A 144 -2.10 -17.85 3.09
N TYR A 145 -1.91 -16.56 2.79
CA TYR A 145 -2.57 -15.45 3.47
C TYR A 145 -3.79 -14.95 2.69
N ASN A 146 -4.82 -14.58 3.44
CA ASN A 146 -5.89 -13.70 2.96
C ASN A 146 -6.10 -12.55 3.97
N GLY A 147 -6.99 -11.61 3.66
CA GLY A 147 -7.25 -10.47 4.52
C GLY A 147 -8.63 -9.86 4.27
N TYR A 148 -9.04 -8.99 5.17
CA TYR A 148 -10.30 -8.27 5.17
C TYR A 148 -9.98 -6.83 5.56
N LYS A 149 -10.00 -5.88 4.63
CA LYS A 149 -9.72 -4.46 4.90
C LYS A 149 -11.02 -3.68 4.90
N VAL A 150 -11.17 -2.73 5.84
CA VAL A 150 -12.36 -1.87 5.94
C VAL A 150 -12.02 -0.45 5.51
N TYR A 151 -12.87 0.11 4.67
CA TYR A 151 -12.85 1.48 4.19
C TYR A 151 -14.11 2.21 4.70
N TRP A 152 -14.02 3.52 4.91
CA TRP A 152 -15.17 4.33 5.32
C TRP A 152 -15.70 5.20 4.19
N SER A 153 -16.73 6.00 4.46
CA SER A 153 -17.46 6.79 3.46
C SER A 153 -16.62 7.81 2.69
N ASP A 154 -15.46 8.20 3.20
CA ASP A 154 -14.51 9.03 2.46
C ASP A 154 -13.73 8.24 1.40
N GLY A 155 -13.87 6.92 1.34
CA GLY A 155 -13.15 6.02 0.46
C GLY A 155 -11.75 5.67 0.95
N GLY A 156 -11.33 6.14 2.12
CA GLY A 156 -10.05 5.79 2.74
C GLY A 156 -10.15 4.55 3.62
N GLN A 157 -9.04 3.86 3.82
CA GLN A 157 -8.97 2.80 4.83
C GLN A 157 -9.22 3.42 6.21
N VAL A 158 -10.00 2.75 7.06
CA VAL A 158 -10.34 3.28 8.40
C VAL A 158 -9.08 3.63 9.20
N THR A 159 -9.15 4.74 9.93
CA THR A 159 -8.08 5.20 10.82
C THR A 159 -8.41 4.88 12.28
N GLU A 160 -7.56 5.30 13.23
CA GLU A 160 -7.55 4.78 14.60
C GLU A 160 -8.92 4.85 15.31
N GLU A 161 -9.59 6.01 15.28
CA GLU A 161 -10.89 6.19 15.96
C GLU A 161 -11.98 5.25 15.43
N LEU A 162 -12.13 5.18 14.10
CA LEU A 162 -13.12 4.29 13.46
C LEU A 162 -12.75 2.82 13.67
N ALA A 163 -11.46 2.47 13.57
CA ALA A 163 -10.99 1.11 13.77
C ALA A 163 -11.24 0.63 15.22
N GLU A 164 -11.01 1.48 16.22
CA GLU A 164 -11.31 1.18 17.63
C GLU A 164 -12.81 0.95 17.85
N GLY A 165 -13.66 1.81 17.28
CA GLY A 165 -15.11 1.67 17.32
C GLY A 165 -15.58 0.33 16.74
N ILE A 166 -15.10 -0.02 15.55
CA ILE A 166 -15.41 -1.30 14.88
C ILE A 166 -14.89 -2.48 15.70
N LEU A 167 -13.66 -2.42 16.19
CA LEU A 167 -13.06 -3.48 17.00
C LEU A 167 -13.85 -3.74 18.29
N ASN A 168 -14.33 -2.68 18.94
CA ASN A 168 -15.17 -2.81 20.14
C ASN A 168 -16.46 -3.58 19.84
N GLU A 169 -17.09 -3.36 18.68
CA GLU A 169 -18.24 -4.15 18.25
C GLU A 169 -17.86 -5.60 17.95
N ILE A 170 -16.75 -5.84 17.23
CA ILE A 170 -16.28 -7.20 16.89
C ILE A 170 -16.01 -8.04 18.16
N LYS A 171 -15.40 -7.45 19.19
CA LYS A 171 -15.11 -8.13 20.47
C LYS A 171 -16.38 -8.60 21.19
N ASN A 172 -17.51 -7.93 20.96
CA ASN A 172 -18.78 -8.24 21.59
C ASN A 172 -19.63 -9.23 20.78
N VAL A 173 -19.17 -9.69 19.61
CA VAL A 173 -19.86 -10.69 18.79
C VAL A 173 -19.38 -12.08 19.16
N ASP A 174 -20.32 -12.93 19.60
CA ASP A 174 -20.09 -14.38 19.62
C ASP A 174 -20.54 -15.01 18.28
N TYR A 175 -20.02 -16.19 17.95
CA TYR A 175 -20.36 -16.88 16.70
C TYR A 175 -21.85 -17.18 16.54
N GLY A 176 -22.57 -17.37 17.65
CA GLY A 176 -24.03 -17.57 17.66
C GLY A 176 -24.84 -16.31 17.36
N ASP A 177 -24.23 -15.12 17.49
CA ASP A 177 -24.90 -13.83 17.23
C ASP A 177 -24.87 -13.43 15.76
N ILE A 178 -24.04 -14.12 14.96
CA ILE A 178 -23.82 -13.81 13.55
C ILE A 178 -25.10 -14.09 12.76
N LYS A 179 -25.65 -13.03 12.17
CA LYS A 179 -26.78 -13.13 11.25
C LYS A 179 -26.27 -13.43 9.85
N THR A 180 -26.93 -14.36 9.18
CA THR A 180 -26.72 -14.63 7.75
C THR A 180 -28.08 -14.82 7.08
N MET A 181 -28.12 -14.72 5.76
CA MET A 181 -29.31 -14.99 4.96
C MET A 181 -28.90 -15.66 3.65
N GLU A 182 -29.85 -16.32 3.00
CA GLU A 182 -29.61 -16.99 1.73
C GLU A 182 -29.36 -15.99 0.59
N TYR A 183 -28.46 -16.33 -0.32
CA TYR A 183 -28.06 -15.46 -1.43
C TYR A 183 -29.25 -15.04 -2.31
N ASN A 184 -30.07 -16.00 -2.75
CA ASN A 184 -31.23 -15.72 -3.61
C ASN A 184 -32.23 -14.80 -2.91
N GLU A 185 -32.45 -15.00 -1.61
CA GLU A 185 -33.33 -14.13 -0.81
C GLU A 185 -32.78 -12.70 -0.71
N ALA A 186 -31.46 -12.55 -0.54
CA ALA A 186 -30.81 -11.23 -0.47
C ALA A 186 -30.91 -10.47 -1.80
N VAL A 187 -30.79 -11.18 -2.92
CA VAL A 187 -30.96 -10.62 -4.28
C VAL A 187 -32.42 -10.25 -4.53
N GLU A 188 -33.37 -11.13 -4.24
CA GLU A 188 -34.80 -10.88 -4.41
C GLU A 188 -35.30 -9.68 -3.59
N LYS A 189 -34.73 -9.48 -2.39
CA LYS A 189 -35.01 -8.32 -1.53
C LYS A 189 -34.26 -7.04 -1.95
N GLY A 190 -33.39 -7.09 -2.96
CA GLY A 190 -32.57 -5.96 -3.39
C GLY A 190 -31.52 -5.51 -2.36
N LEU A 191 -31.15 -6.41 -1.43
CA LEU A 191 -30.11 -6.16 -0.42
C LEU A 191 -28.72 -6.47 -1.00
N PHE A 192 -28.57 -7.60 -1.69
CA PHE A 192 -27.36 -7.93 -2.43
C PHE A 192 -27.47 -7.39 -3.86
N ASN A 193 -26.58 -6.48 -4.24
CA ASN A 193 -26.54 -5.91 -5.58
C ASN A 193 -25.16 -6.11 -6.19
N PHE A 194 -25.10 -6.30 -7.51
CA PHE A 194 -23.84 -6.23 -8.24
C PHE A 194 -23.43 -4.77 -8.43
N MET A 195 -22.12 -4.52 -8.43
CA MET A 195 -21.59 -3.20 -8.73
C MET A 195 -22.01 -2.78 -10.15
N PRO A 196 -22.61 -1.59 -10.36
CA PRO A 196 -22.95 -1.13 -11.69
C PRO A 196 -21.70 -0.97 -12.56
N LYS A 197 -21.78 -1.39 -13.83
CA LYS A 197 -20.67 -1.27 -14.79
C LYS A 197 -20.20 0.18 -14.99
N GLU A 198 -21.11 1.15 -14.89
CA GLU A 198 -20.81 2.58 -14.98
C GLU A 198 -19.74 3.04 -13.98
N VAL A 199 -19.63 2.37 -12.83
CA VAL A 199 -18.60 2.68 -11.83
C VAL A 199 -17.21 2.44 -12.42
N GLU A 200 -17.00 1.32 -13.12
CA GLU A 200 -15.74 1.05 -13.79
C GLU A 200 -15.49 2.03 -14.95
N ASP A 201 -16.52 2.28 -15.78
CA ASP A 201 -16.39 3.17 -16.93
C ASP A 201 -16.01 4.60 -16.51
N THR A 202 -16.66 5.13 -15.47
CA THR A 202 -16.37 6.47 -14.94
C THR A 202 -15.00 6.53 -14.27
N TYR A 203 -14.59 5.48 -13.56
CA TYR A 203 -13.24 5.38 -13.02
C TYR A 203 -12.19 5.49 -14.14
N VAL A 204 -12.35 4.71 -15.22
CA VAL A 204 -11.42 4.74 -16.36
C VAL A 204 -11.36 6.13 -17.01
N GLU A 205 -12.48 6.81 -17.18
CA GLU A 205 -12.50 8.20 -17.69
C GLU A 205 -11.75 9.18 -16.77
N LEU A 206 -11.94 9.07 -15.45
CA LEU A 206 -11.24 9.91 -14.48
C LEU A 206 -9.74 9.66 -14.49
N VAL A 207 -9.31 8.40 -14.57
CA VAL A 207 -7.89 8.03 -14.68
C VAL A 207 -7.28 8.64 -15.94
N LYS A 208 -7.90 8.44 -17.12
CA LYS A 208 -7.43 9.05 -18.37
C LYS A 208 -7.38 10.58 -18.29
N GLY A 209 -8.33 11.18 -17.56
CA GLY A 209 -8.39 12.61 -17.27
C GLY A 209 -7.17 13.16 -16.55
N LEU A 210 -6.39 12.32 -15.85
CA LEU A 210 -5.14 12.70 -15.19
C LEU A 210 -3.94 12.84 -16.15
N THR A 211 -4.11 12.53 -17.43
CA THR A 211 -3.06 12.71 -18.45
C THR A 211 -2.61 14.18 -18.47
N VAL A 212 -1.34 14.43 -18.16
CA VAL A 212 -0.80 15.79 -18.05
C VAL A 212 -0.39 16.32 -19.42
N ASN A 213 0.22 15.48 -20.25
CA ASN A 213 0.79 15.84 -21.54
C ASN A 213 0.16 15.06 -22.71
N LYS A 214 -1.07 15.43 -23.05
CA LYS A 214 -1.85 14.82 -24.15
C LYS A 214 -1.11 14.85 -25.49
N ASP A 215 -0.36 15.92 -25.76
CA ASP A 215 0.43 16.07 -26.98
C ASP A 215 1.57 15.04 -27.09
N ILE A 216 2.21 14.70 -25.97
CA ILE A 216 3.24 13.67 -25.94
C ILE A 216 2.63 12.29 -26.12
N VAL A 217 1.52 11.99 -25.42
CA VAL A 217 0.79 10.73 -25.60
C VAL A 217 0.43 10.54 -27.08
N GLU A 218 -0.17 11.54 -27.72
CA GLU A 218 -0.58 11.43 -29.13
C GLU A 218 0.60 11.14 -30.06
N LYS A 219 1.76 11.77 -29.82
CA LYS A 219 2.96 11.60 -30.67
C LYS A 219 3.73 10.30 -30.42
N MET A 220 3.53 9.68 -29.25
CA MET A 220 4.37 8.58 -28.75
C MET A 220 3.61 7.27 -28.48
N LYS A 221 2.27 7.27 -28.47
CA LYS A 221 1.43 6.10 -28.16
C LYS A 221 1.75 4.84 -28.98
N ASP A 222 2.19 5.02 -30.23
CA ASP A 222 2.58 3.93 -31.13
C ASP A 222 4.07 3.55 -31.06
N LYS A 223 4.87 4.29 -30.28
CA LYS A 223 6.34 4.16 -30.21
C LYS A 223 6.83 3.61 -28.88
N VAL A 224 6.06 3.79 -27.81
CA VAL A 224 6.38 3.22 -26.49
C VAL A 224 6.02 1.74 -26.48
N LYS A 225 6.95 0.90 -26.02
CA LYS A 225 6.78 -0.55 -25.83
C LYS A 225 6.80 -0.86 -24.33
N VAL A 226 5.69 -1.40 -23.84
CA VAL A 226 5.48 -1.72 -22.42
C VAL A 226 5.37 -3.23 -22.29
N ILE A 227 6.16 -3.83 -21.40
CA ILE A 227 5.86 -5.16 -20.87
C ILE A 227 5.06 -4.98 -19.58
N TYR A 228 3.93 -5.65 -19.46
CA TYR A 228 3.09 -5.59 -18.28
C TYR A 228 2.95 -6.97 -17.64
N THR A 229 3.14 -7.05 -16.32
CA THR A 229 2.77 -8.22 -15.54
C THR A 229 1.81 -7.83 -14.41
N PRO A 230 0.59 -8.39 -14.39
CA PRO A 230 -0.33 -8.16 -13.28
C PRO A 230 -0.05 -9.07 -12.08
N LEU A 231 0.96 -9.95 -12.16
CA LEU A 231 1.27 -10.97 -11.13
C LEU A 231 0.04 -11.78 -10.72
N HIS A 232 -0.76 -12.23 -11.70
CA HIS A 232 -2.04 -12.92 -11.50
C HIS A 232 -3.11 -12.09 -10.78
N GLY A 233 -2.91 -10.78 -10.74
CA GLY A 233 -3.68 -9.83 -9.94
C GLY A 233 -4.81 -9.13 -10.69
N THR A 234 -5.47 -8.27 -9.92
CA THR A 234 -6.64 -7.48 -10.30
C THR A 234 -6.33 -6.38 -11.32
N GLY A 235 -5.07 -5.97 -11.44
CA GLY A 235 -4.64 -4.90 -12.34
C GLY A 235 -4.73 -5.24 -13.84
N ASN A 236 -4.84 -6.53 -14.20
CA ASN A 236 -4.78 -6.98 -15.59
C ASN A 236 -5.71 -6.17 -16.51
N LYS A 237 -7.02 -6.19 -16.23
CA LYS A 237 -8.00 -5.52 -17.09
C LYS A 237 -7.91 -3.99 -16.99
N PRO A 238 -7.92 -3.35 -15.79
CA PRO A 238 -7.98 -1.89 -15.70
C PRO A 238 -6.76 -1.18 -16.28
N VAL A 239 -5.54 -1.68 -16.00
CA VAL A 239 -4.30 -1.07 -16.53
C VAL A 239 -4.28 -1.14 -18.06
N ARG A 240 -4.57 -2.32 -18.62
CA ARG A 240 -4.59 -2.50 -20.08
C ARG A 240 -5.67 -1.67 -20.75
N ARG A 241 -6.85 -1.59 -20.13
CA ARG A 241 -7.99 -0.80 -20.64
C ARG A 241 -7.62 0.68 -20.72
N VAL A 242 -7.11 1.27 -19.64
CA VAL A 242 -6.68 2.67 -19.61
C VAL A 242 -5.62 2.95 -20.67
N LEU A 243 -4.57 2.13 -20.75
CA LEU A 243 -3.50 2.32 -21.74
C LEU A 243 -4.00 2.16 -23.18
N ALA A 244 -4.87 1.18 -23.44
CA ALA A 244 -5.46 0.97 -24.76
C ALA A 244 -6.36 2.13 -25.18
N GLU A 245 -7.18 2.66 -24.27
CA GLU A 245 -8.08 3.80 -24.53
C GLU A 245 -7.33 5.14 -24.71
N LEU A 246 -6.13 5.27 -24.14
CA LEU A 246 -5.18 6.35 -24.46
C LEU A 246 -4.44 6.13 -25.80
N GLY A 247 -4.61 4.95 -26.40
CA GLY A 247 -4.10 4.60 -27.72
C GLY A 247 -2.72 3.94 -27.73
N TYR A 248 -2.19 3.51 -26.59
CA TYR A 248 -0.94 2.75 -26.55
C TYR A 248 -1.12 1.37 -27.20
N LYS A 249 -0.43 1.13 -28.31
CA LYS A 249 -0.61 -0.11 -29.10
C LYS A 249 0.31 -1.24 -28.71
N ASN A 250 1.48 -0.94 -28.13
CA ASN A 250 2.52 -1.92 -27.86
C ASN A 250 2.60 -2.27 -26.37
N VAL A 251 1.49 -2.76 -25.81
CA VAL A 251 1.41 -3.27 -24.44
C VAL A 251 1.37 -4.79 -24.48
N TYR A 252 2.45 -5.43 -24.06
CA TYR A 252 2.63 -6.88 -24.10
C TYR A 252 2.53 -7.45 -22.69
N VAL A 253 1.67 -8.44 -22.49
CA VAL A 253 1.45 -9.04 -21.17
C VAL A 253 2.30 -10.29 -21.01
N VAL A 254 2.93 -10.48 -19.85
CA VAL A 254 3.60 -11.73 -19.48
C VAL A 254 2.54 -12.83 -19.38
N LYS A 255 2.51 -13.74 -20.35
CA LYS A 255 1.38 -14.66 -20.56
C LYS A 255 1.13 -15.58 -19.37
N GLU A 256 2.20 -16.05 -18.75
CA GLU A 256 2.19 -16.93 -17.58
C GLU A 256 1.62 -16.24 -16.33
N GLN A 257 1.68 -14.91 -16.28
CA GLN A 257 1.22 -14.08 -15.18
C GLN A 257 -0.07 -13.33 -15.49
N GLU A 258 -0.64 -13.49 -16.70
CA GLU A 258 -1.81 -12.73 -17.18
C GLU A 258 -3.08 -13.08 -16.40
N ASN A 259 -3.38 -14.38 -16.28
CA ASN A 259 -4.66 -14.83 -15.73
C ASN A 259 -4.60 -14.98 -14.20
N PRO A 260 -5.75 -14.81 -13.52
CA PRO A 260 -5.85 -15.03 -12.08
C PRO A 260 -5.43 -16.45 -11.71
N ASP A 261 -4.57 -16.54 -10.70
CA ASP A 261 -4.09 -17.79 -10.13
C ASP A 261 -3.96 -17.62 -8.61
N PRO A 262 -4.83 -18.25 -7.80
CA PRO A 262 -4.82 -18.12 -6.35
C PRO A 262 -3.55 -18.67 -5.69
N ALA A 263 -2.76 -19.48 -6.41
CA ALA A 263 -1.50 -20.02 -5.92
C ALA A 263 -0.29 -19.15 -6.26
N PHE A 264 -0.47 -18.08 -7.06
CA PHE A 264 0.62 -17.25 -7.59
C PHE A 264 1.76 -18.09 -8.19
N SER A 265 1.45 -19.14 -8.96
CA SER A 265 2.37 -20.24 -9.29
C SER A 265 3.70 -19.85 -9.95
N THR A 266 3.79 -18.65 -10.52
CA THR A 266 4.99 -18.16 -11.17
C THR A 266 6.00 -17.49 -10.22
N VAL A 267 5.60 -17.16 -8.99
CA VAL A 267 6.39 -16.39 -8.02
C VAL A 267 6.16 -16.88 -6.59
N LYS A 268 7.16 -16.76 -5.71
CA LYS A 268 6.98 -17.11 -4.28
C LYS A 268 6.26 -16.01 -3.50
N TYR A 269 6.55 -14.77 -3.86
CA TYR A 269 6.06 -13.57 -3.20
C TYR A 269 5.62 -12.58 -4.28
N PRO A 270 4.32 -12.33 -4.47
CA PRO A 270 3.82 -11.48 -5.55
C PRO A 270 3.96 -10.00 -5.19
N ASN A 271 5.19 -9.55 -4.95
CA ASN A 271 5.50 -8.17 -4.58
C ASN A 271 6.40 -7.54 -5.64
N PRO A 272 5.98 -6.44 -6.30
CA PRO A 272 6.77 -5.78 -7.33
C PRO A 272 8.00 -5.01 -6.80
N GLU A 273 8.29 -5.12 -5.50
CA GLU A 273 9.58 -4.73 -4.90
C GLU A 273 10.68 -5.79 -5.14
N GLU A 274 10.29 -7.06 -5.34
CA GLU A 274 11.21 -8.18 -5.49
C GLU A 274 11.63 -8.32 -6.95
N SER A 275 12.93 -8.22 -7.24
CA SER A 275 13.44 -8.35 -8.61
C SER A 275 13.07 -9.68 -9.29
N GLU A 276 12.88 -10.76 -8.51
CA GLU A 276 12.52 -12.09 -9.00
C GLU A 276 11.18 -12.12 -9.75
N VAL A 277 10.22 -11.25 -9.42
CA VAL A 277 8.91 -11.25 -10.07
C VAL A 277 8.99 -10.80 -11.53
N PHE A 278 10.07 -10.12 -11.90
CA PHE A 278 10.29 -9.54 -13.24
C PHE A 278 11.12 -10.42 -14.16
N VAL A 279 11.67 -11.56 -13.72
CA VAL A 279 12.61 -12.36 -14.53
C VAL A 279 12.06 -12.67 -15.92
N ARG A 280 10.83 -13.20 -16.01
CA ARG A 280 10.14 -13.50 -17.28
C ARG A 280 9.87 -12.23 -18.12
N ALA A 281 9.48 -11.15 -17.44
CA ALA A 281 9.24 -9.88 -18.09
C ALA A 281 10.52 -9.27 -18.68
N MET A 282 11.67 -9.43 -18.00
CA MET A 282 12.97 -8.97 -18.48
C MET A 282 13.46 -9.78 -19.68
N GLU A 283 13.18 -11.09 -19.72
CA GLU A 283 13.44 -11.93 -20.91
C GLU A 283 12.66 -11.41 -22.12
N MET A 284 11.34 -11.24 -21.97
CA MET A 284 10.49 -10.64 -23.01
C MET A 284 10.95 -9.23 -23.42
N ALA A 285 11.38 -8.41 -22.44
CA ALA A 285 11.83 -7.05 -22.69
C ALA A 285 13.11 -7.02 -23.54
N ARG A 286 14.05 -7.95 -23.33
CA ARG A 286 15.25 -8.09 -24.16
C ARG A 286 14.93 -8.49 -25.60
N GLU A 287 13.98 -9.39 -25.80
CA GLU A 287 13.54 -9.82 -27.14
C GLU A 287 12.82 -8.72 -27.91
N LEU A 288 11.93 -7.99 -27.23
CA LEU A 288 11.09 -6.96 -27.85
C LEU A 288 11.74 -5.58 -27.88
N ASP A 289 12.91 -5.42 -27.25
CA ASP A 289 13.56 -4.13 -27.01
C ASP A 289 12.59 -3.15 -26.35
N ALA A 290 11.99 -3.57 -25.23
CA ALA A 290 10.96 -2.80 -24.54
C ALA A 290 11.54 -1.58 -23.81
N ASP A 291 10.75 -0.51 -23.69
CA ASP A 291 11.17 0.72 -23.02
C ASP A 291 11.04 0.61 -21.50
N VAL A 292 10.00 -0.11 -21.05
CA VAL A 292 9.65 -0.23 -19.64
C VAL A 292 8.94 -1.56 -19.37
N ILE A 293 9.17 -2.09 -18.18
CA ILE A 293 8.36 -3.15 -17.59
C ILE A 293 7.58 -2.54 -16.43
N ILE A 294 6.29 -2.82 -16.37
CA ILE A 294 5.39 -2.45 -15.28
C ILE A 294 4.90 -3.74 -14.62
N GLY A 295 5.03 -3.83 -13.29
CA GLY A 295 4.50 -4.94 -12.51
C GLY A 295 3.60 -4.44 -11.39
N THR A 296 2.38 -4.96 -11.28
CA THR A 296 1.46 -4.62 -10.18
C THR A 296 1.30 -5.79 -9.24
N ASP A 297 1.11 -5.51 -7.94
CA ASP A 297 0.79 -6.55 -6.96
C ASP A 297 -0.67 -7.06 -7.11
N PRO A 298 -1.06 -8.15 -6.43
CA PRO A 298 -2.34 -8.81 -6.66
C PRO A 298 -3.58 -7.92 -6.49
N ASP A 299 -3.59 -6.99 -5.53
CA ASP A 299 -4.69 -6.04 -5.33
C ASP A 299 -4.49 -4.68 -6.01
N CYS A 300 -3.41 -4.56 -6.80
CA CYS A 300 -3.11 -3.44 -7.69
C CYS A 300 -3.06 -2.09 -6.94
N ASP A 301 -2.49 -2.12 -5.73
CA ASP A 301 -2.20 -0.93 -4.93
C ASP A 301 -0.69 -0.57 -4.96
N ARG A 302 0.15 -1.39 -5.59
CA ARG A 302 1.58 -1.12 -5.84
C ARG A 302 1.98 -1.30 -7.29
N VAL A 303 2.98 -0.54 -7.73
CA VAL A 303 3.60 -0.70 -9.05
C VAL A 303 5.12 -0.65 -8.99
N GLY A 304 5.76 -1.69 -9.50
CA GLY A 304 7.20 -1.75 -9.75
C GLY A 304 7.53 -1.45 -11.21
N VAL A 305 8.70 -0.83 -11.41
CA VAL A 305 9.13 -0.30 -12.70
C VAL A 305 10.52 -0.81 -13.00
N VAL A 306 10.70 -1.41 -14.18
CA VAL A 306 12.01 -1.83 -14.68
C VAL A 306 12.31 -1.08 -15.97
N VAL A 307 13.51 -0.52 -16.07
CA VAL A 307 13.91 0.34 -17.19
C VAL A 307 15.26 -0.08 -17.72
N LYS A 308 15.54 0.28 -18.97
CA LYS A 308 16.85 0.09 -19.58
C LYS A 308 17.82 1.15 -19.05
N ASN A 309 18.97 0.73 -18.51
CA ASN A 309 20.05 1.63 -18.14
C ASN A 309 20.91 2.01 -19.37
N SER A 310 21.90 2.88 -19.18
CA SER A 310 22.77 3.35 -20.28
C SER A 310 23.64 2.26 -20.93
N GLU A 311 23.76 1.08 -20.31
CA GLU A 311 24.49 -0.08 -20.86
C GLU A 311 23.54 -1.04 -21.63
N GLY A 312 22.25 -0.77 -21.64
CA GLY A 312 21.24 -1.65 -22.26
C GLY A 312 20.68 -2.71 -21.32
N ASN A 313 21.08 -2.75 -20.05
CA ASN A 313 20.61 -3.70 -19.05
C ASN A 313 19.29 -3.23 -18.41
N TYR A 314 18.39 -4.18 -18.13
CA TYR A 314 17.14 -3.88 -17.41
C TYR A 314 17.38 -3.86 -15.90
N VAL A 315 17.07 -2.73 -15.27
CA VAL A 315 17.26 -2.48 -13.83
C VAL A 315 15.94 -2.09 -13.18
N VAL A 316 15.68 -2.63 -11.99
CA VAL A 316 14.50 -2.31 -11.20
C VAL A 316 14.72 -0.97 -10.52
N LEU A 317 13.81 -0.02 -10.72
CA LEU A 317 13.80 1.24 -9.99
C LEU A 317 13.16 1.02 -8.62
N THR A 318 13.74 1.62 -7.58
CA THR A 318 13.13 1.60 -6.24
C THR A 318 11.84 2.42 -6.22
N GLY A 319 11.00 2.17 -5.22
CA GLY A 319 9.78 2.95 -5.03
C GLY A 319 10.06 4.46 -4.84
N ASN A 320 11.16 4.77 -4.15
CA ASN A 320 11.67 6.14 -3.99
C ASN A 320 12.09 6.78 -5.31
N GLN A 321 12.85 6.07 -6.15
CA GLN A 321 13.30 6.58 -7.46
C GLN A 321 12.12 6.86 -8.38
N THR A 322 11.18 5.92 -8.47
CA THR A 322 9.97 6.08 -9.29
C THR A 322 9.11 7.25 -8.77
N GLY A 323 8.96 7.38 -7.45
CA GLY A 323 8.22 8.49 -6.85
C GLY A 323 8.85 9.87 -7.08
N ALA A 324 10.18 9.96 -7.00
CA ALA A 324 10.90 11.19 -7.32
C ALA A 324 10.80 11.55 -8.81
N LEU A 325 10.92 10.56 -9.70
CA LEU A 325 10.71 10.73 -11.14
C LEU A 325 9.31 11.23 -11.46
N LEU A 326 8.27 10.59 -10.88
CA LEU A 326 6.88 11.02 -11.03
C LEU A 326 6.66 12.44 -10.47
N THR A 327 7.25 12.75 -9.31
CA THR A 327 7.19 14.10 -8.73
C THR A 327 7.74 15.13 -9.71
N HIS A 328 8.97 14.94 -10.20
CA HIS A 328 9.56 15.85 -11.16
C HIS A 328 8.75 15.93 -12.46
N TYR A 329 8.35 14.79 -13.01
CA TYR A 329 7.56 14.71 -14.24
C TYR A 329 6.27 15.53 -14.14
N MET A 330 5.50 15.32 -13.07
CA MET A 330 4.25 16.02 -12.81
C MET A 330 4.50 17.53 -12.69
N LEU A 331 5.45 17.95 -11.86
CA LEU A 331 5.70 19.38 -11.62
C LEU A 331 6.23 20.11 -12.85
N GLU A 332 7.15 19.49 -13.59
CA GLU A 332 7.70 20.02 -14.83
C GLU A 332 6.61 20.19 -15.89
N ASN A 333 5.79 19.16 -16.11
CA ASN A 333 4.78 19.22 -17.16
C ASN A 333 3.61 20.12 -16.78
N LEU A 334 3.13 20.11 -15.53
CA LEU A 334 2.10 21.06 -15.06
C LEU A 334 2.56 22.52 -15.18
N LYS A 335 3.85 22.80 -14.95
CA LYS A 335 4.44 24.12 -15.17
C LYS A 335 4.52 24.45 -16.66
N ALA A 336 5.02 23.53 -17.48
CA ALA A 336 5.19 23.73 -18.92
C ALA A 336 3.86 23.92 -19.68
N THR A 337 2.79 23.26 -19.24
CA THR A 337 1.44 23.41 -19.79
C THR A 337 0.63 24.53 -19.14
N ASN A 338 1.19 25.23 -18.15
CA ASN A 338 0.51 26.27 -17.37
C ASN A 338 -0.79 25.78 -16.71
N THR A 339 -0.79 24.54 -16.20
CA THR A 339 -1.93 23.90 -15.53
C THR A 339 -1.63 23.55 -14.06
N MET A 340 -0.53 24.06 -13.49
CA MET A 340 -0.25 23.93 -12.07
C MET A 340 -1.41 24.50 -11.23
N PRO A 341 -1.99 23.72 -10.30
CA PRO A 341 -3.08 24.22 -9.47
C PRO A 341 -2.58 25.25 -8.46
N LYS A 342 -3.51 25.99 -7.83
CA LYS A 342 -3.18 26.92 -6.75
C LYS A 342 -2.77 26.15 -5.50
N ASN A 343 -1.75 26.65 -4.79
CA ASN A 343 -1.21 26.05 -3.57
C ASN A 343 -0.96 24.54 -3.74
N PRO A 344 -0.13 24.14 -4.72
CA PRO A 344 0.14 22.73 -5.02
C PRO A 344 0.88 22.06 -3.87
N VAL A 345 0.50 20.83 -3.55
CA VAL A 345 1.11 20.04 -2.48
C VAL A 345 1.44 18.63 -2.96
N VAL A 346 2.67 18.19 -2.69
CA VAL A 346 3.09 16.79 -2.75
C VAL A 346 3.09 16.21 -1.34
N ILE A 347 2.68 14.96 -1.17
CA ILE A 347 2.64 14.31 0.14
C ILE A 347 3.50 13.04 0.10
N LYS A 348 4.33 12.85 1.12
CA LYS A 348 5.10 11.61 1.29
C LYS A 348 5.11 11.17 2.74
N THR A 349 5.56 9.95 3.03
CA THR A 349 5.76 9.55 4.43
C THR A 349 7.12 9.98 4.95
N ILE A 350 7.26 9.97 6.27
CA ILE A 350 8.53 10.24 6.96
C ILE A 350 9.66 9.25 6.61
N VAL A 351 9.33 8.08 6.05
CA VAL A 351 10.29 7.05 5.59
C VAL A 351 10.42 6.98 4.08
N THR A 352 9.86 7.96 3.37
CA THR A 352 10.00 8.15 1.93
C THR A 352 11.05 9.21 1.60
N THR A 353 11.79 9.00 0.51
CA THR A 353 12.99 9.75 0.13
C THR A 353 12.91 11.28 0.28
N GLU A 354 14.01 11.87 0.75
CA GLU A 354 14.20 13.33 0.78
C GLU A 354 14.50 13.90 -0.62
N PHE A 355 14.71 13.06 -1.64
CA PHE A 355 14.92 13.48 -3.03
C PHE A 355 13.74 14.30 -3.57
N ALA A 356 12.50 13.89 -3.27
CA ALA A 356 11.31 14.61 -3.67
C ALA A 356 11.20 16.01 -3.04
N LYS A 357 11.75 16.22 -1.84
CA LYS A 357 11.80 17.56 -1.22
C LYS A 357 12.71 18.51 -1.99
N ALA A 358 13.86 18.01 -2.47
CA ALA A 358 14.77 18.81 -3.29
C ALA A 358 14.11 19.22 -4.62
N ILE A 359 13.36 18.29 -5.24
CA ILE A 359 12.57 18.57 -6.44
C ILE A 359 11.49 19.62 -6.15
N CYS A 360 10.61 19.40 -5.15
CA CYS A 360 9.53 20.34 -4.83
C CYS A 360 10.03 21.75 -4.52
N LYS A 361 11.17 21.88 -3.83
CA LYS A 361 11.81 23.17 -3.53
C LYS A 361 12.15 23.96 -4.80
N ASP A 362 12.67 23.31 -5.82
CA ASP A 362 13.06 23.93 -7.10
C ASP A 362 11.86 24.42 -7.91
N TYR A 363 10.68 23.80 -7.73
CA TYR A 363 9.42 24.23 -8.33
C TYR A 363 8.61 25.18 -7.42
N GLY A 364 9.06 25.46 -6.20
CA GLY A 364 8.32 26.28 -5.23
C GLY A 364 7.02 25.61 -4.75
N VAL A 365 6.97 24.28 -4.74
CA VAL A 365 5.80 23.46 -4.38
C VAL A 365 5.95 22.98 -2.95
N GLU A 366 4.87 23.04 -2.17
CA GLU A 366 4.88 22.53 -0.80
C GLU A 366 4.97 21.00 -0.80
N ILE A 367 5.71 20.44 0.16
CA ILE A 367 5.75 19.00 0.40
C ILE A 367 5.49 18.70 1.87
N LEU A 368 4.55 17.80 2.15
CA LEU A 368 4.16 17.41 3.49
C LEU A 368 4.63 16.00 3.81
N ASP A 369 5.19 15.82 5.00
CA ASP A 369 5.47 14.51 5.57
C ASP A 369 4.27 14.03 6.40
N VAL A 370 3.89 12.77 6.25
CA VAL A 370 2.93 12.06 7.11
C VAL A 370 3.53 10.78 7.71
N LEU A 371 2.87 10.17 8.69
CA LEU A 371 3.31 8.86 9.19
C LEU A 371 3.21 7.78 8.10
N THR A 372 3.95 6.68 8.26
CA THR A 372 3.86 5.52 7.34
C THR A 372 2.43 4.97 7.30
N GLY A 373 1.89 4.80 6.09
CA GLY A 373 0.55 4.30 5.82
C GLY A 373 -0.24 5.28 4.95
N PHE A 374 -0.62 4.84 3.75
CA PHE A 374 -1.32 5.70 2.78
C PHE A 374 -2.62 6.35 3.29
N LYS A 375 -3.27 5.76 4.31
CA LYS A 375 -4.42 6.37 5.00
C LYS A 375 -4.16 7.82 5.44
N TYR A 376 -2.95 8.15 5.89
CA TYR A 376 -2.61 9.51 6.32
C TYR A 376 -2.47 10.47 5.13
N ILE A 377 -2.09 9.98 3.94
CA ILE A 377 -2.15 10.75 2.71
C ILE A 377 -3.62 11.02 2.35
N GLY A 378 -4.47 9.99 2.42
CA GLY A 378 -5.91 10.11 2.21
C GLY A 378 -6.59 11.13 3.14
N GLU A 379 -6.22 11.13 4.43
CA GLU A 379 -6.69 12.12 5.42
C GLU A 379 -6.33 13.55 5.01
N LYS A 380 -5.08 13.80 4.57
CA LYS A 380 -4.68 15.12 4.08
C LYS A 380 -5.42 15.56 2.82
N ILE A 381 -5.69 14.65 1.89
CA ILE A 381 -6.51 14.97 0.71
C ILE A 381 -7.92 15.39 1.15
N LYS A 382 -8.52 14.69 2.11
CA LYS A 382 -9.83 15.04 2.68
C LYS A 382 -9.80 16.39 3.41
N GLU A 383 -8.77 16.67 4.21
CA GLU A 383 -8.59 17.98 4.87
C GLU A 383 -8.53 19.11 3.83
N PHE A 384 -7.79 18.93 2.73
CA PHE A 384 -7.68 19.93 1.67
C PHE A 384 -9.01 20.16 0.95
N GLU A 385 -9.79 19.10 0.70
CA GLU A 385 -11.13 19.23 0.10
C GLU A 385 -12.10 20.00 1.00
N ILE A 386 -12.04 19.78 2.32
CA ILE A 386 -12.89 20.46 3.30
C ILE A 386 -12.50 21.94 3.44
N ASN A 387 -11.20 22.22 3.53
CA ASN A 387 -10.68 23.57 3.78
C ASN A 387 -10.62 24.42 2.51
N GLY A 388 -10.44 23.80 1.34
CA GLY A 388 -10.31 24.48 0.04
C GLY A 388 -9.04 25.34 -0.09
N ASP A 389 -8.03 25.11 0.75
CA ASP A 389 -6.82 25.94 0.87
C ASP A 389 -5.61 25.42 0.08
N LYS A 390 -5.59 24.11 -0.22
CA LYS A 390 -4.48 23.40 -0.86
C LYS A 390 -4.95 22.48 -1.99
N SER A 391 -4.09 22.23 -2.96
CA SER A 391 -4.37 21.32 -4.07
C SER A 391 -3.40 20.15 -4.07
N PHE A 392 -3.92 18.93 -3.89
CA PHE A 392 -3.13 17.71 -3.98
C PHE A 392 -2.65 17.46 -5.41
N VAL A 393 -1.34 17.27 -5.59
CA VAL A 393 -0.71 16.96 -6.87
C VAL A 393 -0.33 15.49 -6.97
N LEU A 394 0.42 15.00 -5.98
CA LEU A 394 0.94 13.64 -5.95
C LEU A 394 1.16 13.20 -4.49
N GLY A 395 0.85 11.94 -4.19
CA GLY A 395 1.13 11.30 -2.92
C GLY A 395 1.87 9.99 -3.15
N PHE A 396 2.93 9.70 -2.39
CA PHE A 396 3.64 8.43 -2.57
C PHE A 396 4.37 7.92 -1.33
N GLU A 397 4.62 6.61 -1.34
CA GLU A 397 5.39 5.88 -0.33
C GLU A 397 6.58 5.18 -0.99
N GLU A 398 7.66 4.98 -0.23
CA GLU A 398 8.85 4.21 -0.65
C GLU A 398 8.50 2.75 -1.00
N SER A 399 7.39 2.25 -0.47
CA SER A 399 6.85 0.90 -0.70
C SER A 399 6.02 0.78 -1.99
N TYR A 400 6.41 1.53 -3.03
CA TYR A 400 5.89 1.41 -4.40
C TYR A 400 4.41 1.81 -4.58
N GLY A 401 3.92 2.66 -3.68
CA GLY A 401 2.57 3.22 -3.69
C GLY A 401 2.54 4.65 -4.19
N TYR A 402 1.64 4.96 -5.13
CA TYR A 402 1.49 6.30 -5.69
C TYR A 402 0.01 6.64 -5.89
N LEU A 403 -0.33 7.91 -5.79
CA LEU A 403 -1.65 8.43 -6.12
C LEU A 403 -1.54 9.83 -6.73
N ALA A 404 -2.27 10.05 -7.81
CA ALA A 404 -2.59 11.37 -8.33
C ALA A 404 -4.11 11.50 -8.46
N GLY A 405 -4.63 12.73 -8.43
CA GLY A 405 -6.07 12.97 -8.37
C GLY A 405 -6.67 12.67 -6.99
N THR A 406 -7.95 13.04 -6.80
CA THR A 406 -8.64 12.98 -5.49
C THR A 406 -9.92 12.15 -5.52
N PHE A 407 -10.16 11.35 -6.55
CA PHE A 407 -11.32 10.44 -6.58
C PHE A 407 -11.04 9.08 -5.89
N VAL A 408 -9.79 8.83 -5.50
CA VAL A 408 -9.33 7.66 -4.72
C VAL A 408 -8.64 8.16 -3.43
N ARG A 409 -8.61 7.34 -2.37
CA ARG A 409 -7.96 7.64 -1.07
C ARG A 409 -6.94 6.60 -0.64
N ASP A 410 -6.51 5.76 -1.56
CA ASP A 410 -5.46 4.77 -1.38
C ASP A 410 -4.49 4.85 -2.56
N LYS A 411 -3.40 4.09 -2.48
CA LYS A 411 -2.49 3.87 -3.59
C LYS A 411 -3.26 3.31 -4.79
N ASP A 412 -2.93 3.79 -5.97
CA ASP A 412 -3.59 3.39 -7.20
C ASP A 412 -2.56 3.07 -8.28
N ALA A 413 -2.29 1.76 -8.44
CA ALA A 413 -1.34 1.30 -9.43
C ALA A 413 -1.88 1.41 -10.88
N VAL A 414 -3.18 1.60 -11.08
CA VAL A 414 -3.75 1.88 -12.41
C VAL A 414 -3.40 3.30 -12.84
N ILE A 415 -3.64 4.28 -11.95
CA ILE A 415 -3.22 5.68 -12.13
C ILE A 415 -1.71 5.76 -12.31
N ALA A 416 -0.96 5.13 -11.41
CA ALA A 416 0.50 5.17 -11.45
C ALA A 416 1.05 4.54 -12.73
N SER A 417 0.52 3.39 -13.18
CA SER A 417 0.95 2.75 -14.42
C SER A 417 0.72 3.67 -15.64
N MET A 418 -0.43 4.33 -15.71
CA MET A 418 -0.72 5.30 -16.77
C MET A 418 0.31 6.44 -16.78
N LEU A 419 0.55 7.07 -15.63
CA LEU A 419 1.50 8.18 -15.51
C LEU A 419 2.94 7.75 -15.77
N ILE A 420 3.32 6.53 -15.39
CA ILE A 420 4.64 5.96 -15.68
C ILE A 420 4.82 5.78 -17.20
N VAL A 421 3.82 5.24 -17.92
CA VAL A 421 3.91 5.09 -19.38
C VAL A 421 3.96 6.45 -20.08
N GLU A 422 3.21 7.44 -19.57
CA GLU A 422 3.27 8.83 -20.05
C GLU A 422 4.67 9.44 -19.82
N MET A 423 5.25 9.24 -18.64
CA MET A 423 6.61 9.68 -18.29
C MET A 423 7.67 9.00 -19.17
N VAL A 424 7.52 7.71 -19.46
CA VAL A 424 8.38 6.99 -20.42
C VAL A 424 8.26 7.59 -21.81
N ALA A 425 7.06 7.94 -22.26
CA ALA A 425 6.85 8.63 -23.53
C ALA A 425 7.57 10.00 -23.56
N TYR A 426 7.53 10.75 -22.47
CA TYR A 426 8.21 12.03 -22.31
C TYR A 426 9.73 11.91 -22.47
N TYR A 427 10.37 11.00 -21.74
CA TYR A 427 11.82 10.79 -21.86
C TYR A 427 12.21 10.18 -23.21
N LYS A 428 11.44 9.21 -23.73
CA LYS A 428 11.71 8.60 -25.03
C LYS A 428 11.66 9.61 -26.17
N LYS A 429 10.74 10.59 -26.12
CA LYS A 429 10.67 11.68 -27.09
C LYS A 429 11.94 12.56 -27.08
N ARG A 430 12.64 12.64 -25.95
CA ARG A 430 13.94 13.32 -25.79
C ARG A 430 15.13 12.43 -26.18
N GLY A 431 14.89 11.21 -26.65
CA GLY A 431 15.94 10.24 -26.96
C GLY A 431 16.57 9.61 -25.72
N MET A 432 15.87 9.61 -24.58
CA MET A 432 16.35 9.12 -23.30
C MET A 432 15.49 7.96 -22.80
N SER A 433 16.14 7.01 -22.13
CA SER A 433 15.48 6.08 -21.21
C SER A 433 15.02 6.79 -19.94
N LEU A 434 14.10 6.18 -19.21
CA LEU A 434 13.70 6.69 -17.90
C LEU A 434 14.85 6.63 -16.87
N TYR A 435 15.79 5.68 -17.03
CA TYR A 435 17.02 5.63 -16.21
C TYR A 435 17.92 6.85 -16.45
N GLU A 436 18.13 7.24 -17.71
CA GLU A 436 18.89 8.46 -18.02
C GLU A 436 18.18 9.70 -17.50
N GLY A 437 16.84 9.71 -17.49
CA GLY A 437 16.05 10.70 -16.78
C GLY A 437 16.35 10.76 -15.29
N LEU A 438 16.47 9.62 -14.62
CA LEU A 438 16.88 9.55 -13.20
C LEU A 438 18.29 10.11 -13.00
N MET A 439 19.24 9.76 -13.87
CA MET A 439 20.62 10.26 -13.80
C MET A 439 20.69 11.77 -14.02
N GLU A 440 19.88 12.33 -14.93
CA GLU A 440 19.73 13.78 -15.11
C GLU A 440 19.29 14.47 -13.80
N LEU A 441 18.30 13.90 -13.11
CA LEU A 441 17.84 14.46 -11.82
C LEU A 441 18.87 14.30 -10.70
N TYR A 442 19.59 13.18 -10.65
CA TYR A 442 20.68 13.02 -9.69
C TYR A 442 21.82 14.02 -9.93
N ASN A 443 22.18 14.29 -11.17
CA ASN A 443 23.17 15.33 -11.47
C ASN A 443 22.69 16.73 -11.04
N ARG A 444 21.37 17.00 -11.11
CA ARG A 444 20.79 18.29 -10.74
C ARG A 444 20.63 18.50 -9.24
N TYR A 445 20.17 17.48 -8.52
CA TYR A 445 19.77 17.60 -7.10
C TYR A 445 20.70 16.85 -6.13
N GLY A 446 21.60 16.00 -6.64
CA GLY A 446 22.50 15.11 -5.92
C GLY A 446 22.05 13.64 -5.95
N PHE A 447 22.95 12.74 -5.56
CA PHE A 447 22.74 11.29 -5.70
C PHE A 447 22.11 10.74 -4.43
N TYR A 448 20.79 10.54 -4.47
CA TYR A 448 20.05 9.99 -3.34
C TYR A 448 20.08 8.46 -3.35
N ARG A 449 20.30 7.88 -2.17
CA ARG A 449 20.21 6.45 -1.94
C ARG A 449 19.45 6.17 -0.66
N GLU A 450 18.64 5.13 -0.72
CA GLU A 450 17.86 4.62 0.41
C GLU A 450 18.00 3.11 0.50
N ASP A 451 17.85 2.58 1.72
CA ASP A 451 17.80 1.15 1.96
C ASP A 451 16.98 0.85 3.22
N LEU A 452 16.54 -0.40 3.37
CA LEU A 452 15.72 -0.88 4.46
C LEU A 452 16.29 -2.18 5.01
N VAL A 453 16.49 -2.24 6.32
CA VAL A 453 16.78 -3.49 7.03
C VAL A 453 15.63 -3.83 7.96
N SER A 454 15.15 -5.07 7.89
CA SER A 454 14.16 -5.62 8.82
C SER A 454 14.80 -6.70 9.67
N ILE A 455 14.84 -6.49 10.99
CA ILE A 455 15.32 -7.49 11.95
C ILE A 455 14.12 -8.16 12.59
N THR A 456 14.02 -9.48 12.47
CA THR A 456 12.98 -10.29 13.14
C THR A 456 13.60 -11.04 14.29
N LEU A 457 13.14 -10.78 15.51
CA LEU A 457 13.61 -11.44 16.72
C LEU A 457 12.45 -12.25 17.29
N LYS A 458 12.49 -13.57 17.18
CA LYS A 458 11.36 -14.42 17.58
C LYS A 458 11.24 -14.49 19.11
N GLY A 459 10.01 -14.71 19.58
CA GLY A 459 9.72 -14.94 20.99
C GLY A 459 9.67 -13.68 21.85
N ILE A 460 9.41 -13.89 23.15
CA ILE A 460 9.28 -12.82 24.15
C ILE A 460 10.60 -12.05 24.29
N GLU A 461 11.73 -12.75 24.37
CA GLU A 461 13.07 -12.15 24.42
C GLU A 461 13.33 -11.20 23.25
N GLY A 462 12.87 -11.57 22.05
CA GLY A 462 12.98 -10.70 20.87
C GLY A 462 12.17 -9.42 20.98
N SER A 463 10.97 -9.49 21.57
CA SER A 463 10.11 -8.33 21.79
C SER A 463 10.70 -7.38 22.84
N GLU A 464 11.25 -7.92 23.92
CA GLU A 464 11.96 -7.15 24.95
C GLU A 464 13.22 -6.48 24.39
N LYS A 465 13.99 -7.19 23.56
CA LYS A 465 15.17 -6.62 22.89
C LYS A 465 14.79 -5.44 21.99
N ILE A 466 13.72 -5.55 21.19
CA ILE A 466 13.22 -4.45 20.35
C ILE A 466 12.80 -3.25 21.20
N LYS A 467 12.09 -3.50 22.30
CA LYS A 467 11.68 -2.45 23.22
C LYS A 467 12.90 -1.72 23.79
N LYS A 468 13.92 -2.48 24.23
CA LYS A 468 15.18 -1.93 24.74
C LYS A 468 15.90 -1.07 23.69
N ILE A 469 16.03 -1.54 22.45
CA ILE A 469 16.63 -0.75 21.35
C ILE A 469 15.92 0.60 21.19
N MET A 470 14.58 0.61 21.19
CA MET A 470 13.80 1.84 21.06
C MET A 470 13.88 2.75 22.28
N GLU A 471 14.05 2.20 23.48
CA GLU A 471 14.28 2.98 24.70
C GLU A 471 15.69 3.58 24.73
N ASP A 472 16.70 2.81 24.31
CA ASP A 472 18.09 3.26 24.22
C ASP A 472 18.24 4.39 23.19
N LEU A 473 17.68 4.24 21.98
CA LEU A 473 17.67 5.29 20.97
C LEU A 473 16.96 6.57 21.44
N ARG A 474 15.94 6.44 22.29
CA ARG A 474 15.15 7.57 22.80
C ARG A 474 15.85 8.32 23.92
N ASN A 475 16.43 7.58 24.86
CA ASN A 475 17.00 8.15 26.08
C ASN A 475 18.49 8.44 25.94
N ASN A 476 19.20 7.66 25.12
CA ASN A 476 20.64 7.72 24.91
C ASN A 476 20.98 7.62 23.41
N PRO A 477 20.45 8.51 22.54
CA PRO A 477 20.75 8.48 21.12
C PRO A 477 22.27 8.56 20.89
N PRO A 478 22.80 7.85 19.87
CA PRO A 478 24.21 7.93 19.54
C PRO A 478 24.59 9.37 19.16
N LYS A 479 25.78 9.82 19.55
CA LYS A 479 26.29 11.14 19.15
C LYS A 479 26.76 11.17 17.70
N LYS A 480 27.20 10.02 17.19
CA LYS A 480 27.68 9.84 15.83
C LYS A 480 27.14 8.55 15.24
N VAL A 481 26.95 8.53 13.93
CA VAL A 481 26.73 7.31 13.14
C VAL A 481 27.63 7.35 11.92
N ALA A 482 28.47 6.32 11.75
CA ALA A 482 29.47 6.21 10.69
C ALA A 482 30.38 7.44 10.61
N GLY A 483 30.73 8.01 11.76
CA GLY A 483 31.59 9.19 11.88
C GLY A 483 30.89 10.53 11.69
N PHE A 484 29.65 10.55 11.21
CA PHE A 484 28.83 11.77 11.09
C PHE A 484 28.17 12.09 12.41
N ASP A 485 28.19 13.35 12.81
CA ASP A 485 27.46 13.81 14.00
C ASP A 485 25.94 13.69 13.79
N VAL A 486 25.24 13.19 14.80
CA VAL A 486 23.77 13.28 14.86
C VAL A 486 23.43 14.72 15.18
N GLU A 487 22.64 15.38 14.34
CA GLU A 487 22.24 16.78 14.53
C GLU A 487 20.85 16.87 15.19
N LEU A 488 19.89 16.08 14.71
CA LEU A 488 18.52 16.07 15.22
C LEU A 488 18.08 14.65 15.62
N VAL A 489 17.35 14.56 16.72
CA VAL A 489 16.59 13.36 17.12
C VAL A 489 15.11 13.70 17.13
N LYS A 490 14.35 13.06 16.24
CA LYS A 490 12.89 13.19 16.17
C LYS A 490 12.25 11.99 16.82
N ASP A 491 11.56 12.19 17.93
CA ASP A 491 10.78 11.16 18.60
C ASP A 491 9.29 11.41 18.39
N TYR A 492 8.70 10.64 17.48
CA TYR A 492 7.31 10.75 17.11
C TYR A 492 6.37 10.27 18.22
N LYS A 493 6.87 9.50 19.20
CA LYS A 493 6.06 9.05 20.34
C LYS A 493 5.88 10.19 21.34
N MET A 494 6.94 11.00 21.50
CA MET A 494 6.96 12.16 22.37
C MET A 494 6.49 13.44 21.67
N SER A 495 6.35 13.42 20.34
CA SER A 495 6.02 14.58 19.50
C SER A 495 7.07 15.71 19.59
N VAL A 496 8.36 15.33 19.72
CA VAL A 496 9.47 16.28 19.90
C VAL A 496 10.58 16.02 18.87
N SER A 497 11.07 17.09 18.27
CA SER A 497 12.31 17.11 17.49
C SER A 497 13.35 17.94 18.22
N LYS A 498 14.44 17.30 18.63
CA LYS A 498 15.49 17.90 19.45
C LYS A 498 16.78 18.04 18.65
N ASN A 499 17.34 19.25 18.61
CA ASN A 499 18.72 19.46 18.18
C ASN A 499 19.67 19.07 19.30
N VAL A 500 20.51 18.06 19.06
CA VAL A 500 21.39 17.51 20.12
C VAL A 500 22.63 18.37 20.35
N VAL A 501 22.93 19.30 19.44
CA VAL A 501 24.03 20.27 19.55
C VAL A 501 23.59 21.49 20.35
N SER A 502 22.47 22.12 19.97
CA SER A 502 21.96 23.34 20.63
C SER A 502 21.08 23.07 21.84
N GLY A 503 20.48 21.88 21.93
CA GLY A 503 19.46 21.54 22.93
C GLY A 503 18.06 22.08 22.62
N GLU A 504 17.87 22.77 21.49
CA GLU A 504 16.58 23.31 21.08
C GLU A 504 15.58 22.19 20.76
N GLU A 505 14.34 22.36 21.22
CA GLU A 505 13.25 21.42 20.99
C GLU A 505 12.11 22.09 20.22
N THR A 506 11.58 21.38 19.23
CA THR A 506 10.44 21.78 18.41
C THR A 506 9.36 20.71 18.44
N VAL A 507 8.10 21.13 18.28
CA VAL A 507 6.95 20.22 18.33
C VAL A 507 6.75 19.56 16.96
N ILE A 508 6.57 18.23 16.95
CA ILE A 508 6.17 17.48 15.76
C ILE A 508 4.64 17.43 15.70
N ASN A 509 4.07 18.09 14.70
CA ASN A 509 2.61 18.14 14.47
C ASN A 509 2.12 16.95 13.63
N LEU A 510 2.41 15.74 14.09
CA LEU A 510 1.92 14.48 13.51
C LEU A 510 1.33 13.60 14.62
N PRO A 511 0.45 12.63 14.28
CA PRO A 511 -0.02 11.66 15.27
C PRO A 511 1.15 10.96 15.95
N LYS A 512 0.93 10.51 17.19
CA LYS A 512 1.98 9.83 17.94
C LYS A 512 2.25 8.45 17.36
N SER A 513 3.51 8.10 17.18
CA SER A 513 3.90 6.77 16.71
C SER A 513 5.23 6.36 17.33
N ASN A 514 5.44 5.06 17.58
CA ASN A 514 6.72 4.57 18.10
C ASN A 514 7.77 4.56 16.99
N VAL A 515 8.28 5.74 16.64
CA VAL A 515 9.27 5.96 15.59
C VAL A 515 10.31 6.96 16.11
N ILE A 516 11.58 6.66 15.84
CA ILE A 516 12.69 7.57 16.11
C ILE A 516 13.43 7.83 14.80
N GLN A 517 13.72 9.10 14.50
CA GLN A 517 14.62 9.47 13.41
C GLN A 517 15.86 10.17 13.94
N LEU A 518 17.01 9.72 13.47
CA LEU A 518 18.29 10.41 13.60
C LEU A 518 18.54 11.14 12.28
N VAL A 519 18.68 12.46 12.34
CA VAL A 519 19.14 13.28 11.19
C VAL A 519 20.59 13.61 11.45
N LEU A 520 21.46 13.23 10.52
CA LEU A 520 22.90 13.45 10.61
C LEU A 520 23.27 14.82 10.02
N GLU A 521 24.45 15.33 10.38
CA GLU A 521 24.96 16.63 9.93
C GLU A 521 25.10 16.78 8.40
N ASP A 522 25.25 15.66 7.67
CA ASP A 522 25.30 15.63 6.20
C ASP A 522 23.89 15.61 5.55
N GLY A 523 22.83 15.62 6.37
CA GLY A 523 21.44 15.52 5.95
C GLY A 523 20.93 14.10 5.75
N SER A 524 21.75 13.07 6.03
CA SER A 524 21.30 11.67 6.03
C SER A 524 20.27 11.43 7.13
N VAL A 525 19.33 10.51 6.89
CA VAL A 525 18.25 10.19 7.83
C VAL A 525 18.23 8.69 8.09
N ILE A 526 18.22 8.32 9.38
CA ILE A 526 18.09 6.94 9.84
C ILE A 526 16.84 6.84 10.70
N THR A 527 15.89 5.98 10.31
CA THR A 527 14.61 5.81 11.01
C THR A 527 14.49 4.43 11.63
N ALA A 528 14.23 4.34 12.93
CA ALA A 528 13.91 3.10 13.63
C ALA A 528 12.40 3.01 13.89
N ARG A 529 11.77 1.91 13.46
CA ARG A 529 10.33 1.66 13.62
C ARG A 529 10.03 0.19 13.92
N PRO A 530 9.62 -0.17 15.15
CA PRO A 530 9.08 -1.49 15.45
C PRO A 530 7.74 -1.74 14.76
N SER A 531 7.49 -3.01 14.45
CA SER A 531 6.16 -3.51 14.10
C SER A 531 5.28 -3.54 15.35
N GLY A 532 3.99 -3.21 15.20
CA GLY A 532 3.02 -3.28 16.29
C GLY A 532 2.51 -4.71 16.56
N THR A 533 2.56 -5.58 15.56
CA THR A 533 1.91 -6.91 15.58
C THR A 533 2.89 -8.08 15.51
N GLU A 534 4.13 -7.83 15.08
CA GLU A 534 5.19 -8.83 14.96
C GLU A 534 6.41 -8.39 15.77
N PRO A 535 7.22 -9.30 16.34
CA PRO A 535 8.46 -8.95 17.01
C PRO A 535 9.56 -8.66 15.97
N LYS A 536 9.37 -7.56 15.26
CA LYS A 536 10.20 -7.10 14.14
C LYS A 536 10.46 -5.61 14.28
N ILE A 537 11.68 -5.17 14.00
CA ILE A 537 12.04 -3.74 13.90
C ILE A 537 12.61 -3.44 12.51
N LYS A 538 12.21 -2.31 11.95
CA LYS A 538 12.65 -1.81 10.65
C LYS A 538 13.57 -0.60 10.84
N PHE A 539 14.68 -0.60 10.13
CA PHE A 539 15.61 0.51 10.01
C PHE A 539 15.64 1.00 8.57
N TYR A 540 15.21 2.25 8.35
CA TYR A 540 15.25 2.91 7.06
C TYR A 540 16.46 3.84 7.03
N PHE A 541 17.19 3.82 5.94
CA PHE A 541 18.39 4.62 5.72
C PHE A 541 18.16 5.49 4.50
N MET A 542 18.52 6.76 4.58
CA MET A 542 18.52 7.69 3.44
C MET A 542 19.77 8.54 3.50
N THR A 543 20.40 8.73 2.36
CA THR A 543 21.58 9.59 2.25
C THR A 543 21.62 10.28 0.90
N LYS A 544 22.40 11.35 0.84
CA LYS A 544 22.71 12.09 -0.37
C LYS A 544 24.23 12.12 -0.54
N GLY A 545 24.73 11.53 -1.63
CA GLY A 545 26.14 11.57 -2.00
C GLY A 545 26.45 12.58 -3.11
N GLU A 546 27.73 12.91 -3.23
CA GLU A 546 28.28 13.63 -4.40
C GLU A 546 28.30 12.77 -5.65
N THR A 547 28.43 11.45 -5.48
CA THR A 547 28.28 10.44 -6.52
C THR A 547 27.40 9.30 -6.02
N LEU A 548 26.99 8.44 -6.95
CA LEU A 548 26.20 7.26 -6.65
C LEU A 548 26.95 6.29 -5.74
N GLU A 549 28.21 6.04 -6.05
CA GLU A 549 29.10 5.16 -5.30
C GLU A 549 29.25 5.67 -3.87
N LYS A 550 29.39 6.99 -3.69
CA LYS A 550 29.54 7.55 -2.36
C LYS A 550 28.27 7.41 -1.51
N ALA A 551 27.11 7.60 -2.13
CA ALA A 551 25.83 7.40 -1.47
C ALA A 551 25.66 5.92 -1.07
N GLU A 552 26.03 4.98 -1.93
CA GLU A 552 25.98 3.53 -1.64
C GLU A 552 26.96 3.11 -0.54
N GLU A 553 28.18 3.66 -0.54
CA GLU A 553 29.15 3.48 0.54
C GLU A 553 28.60 3.96 1.89
N ASN A 554 27.97 5.14 1.93
CA ASN A 554 27.39 5.68 3.15
C ASN A 554 26.26 4.80 3.68
N ILE A 555 25.33 4.36 2.82
CA ILE A 555 24.27 3.40 3.19
C ILE A 555 24.87 2.15 3.82
N LYS A 556 25.91 1.56 3.21
CA LYS A 556 26.57 0.37 3.74
C LYS A 556 27.14 0.63 5.13
N ARG A 557 27.85 1.75 5.33
CA ARG A 557 28.45 2.13 6.62
C ARG A 557 27.38 2.35 7.69
N PHE A 558 26.29 3.04 7.37
CA PHE A 558 25.17 3.26 8.30
C PHE A 558 24.52 1.95 8.73
N LYS A 559 24.28 1.03 7.78
CA LYS A 559 23.71 -0.29 8.07
C LYS A 559 24.62 -1.09 8.99
N GLU A 560 25.91 -1.18 8.69
CA GLU A 560 26.88 -1.91 9.51
C GLU A 560 26.93 -1.39 10.95
N GLU A 561 26.90 -0.06 11.13
CA GLU A 561 26.97 0.54 12.46
C GLU A 561 25.67 0.38 13.26
N ILE A 562 24.51 0.64 12.64
CA ILE A 562 23.21 0.48 13.30
C ILE A 562 22.94 -0.99 13.65
N LEU A 563 23.34 -1.93 12.78
CA LEU A 563 23.16 -3.35 13.08
C LEU A 563 24.03 -3.80 14.26
N LYS A 564 25.27 -3.30 14.38
CA LYS A 564 26.12 -3.54 15.55
C LYS A 564 25.54 -2.94 16.84
N MET A 565 24.85 -1.80 16.76
CA MET A 565 24.16 -1.21 17.91
C MET A 565 22.88 -1.99 18.31
N ALA A 566 22.30 -2.74 17.36
CA ALA A 566 21.09 -3.54 17.58
C ALA A 566 21.38 -5.00 18.00
N GLU A 567 22.64 -5.45 17.91
CA GLU A 567 23.13 -6.71 18.48
C GLU A 567 23.31 -6.60 19.99
#